data_AF-J1H9V2-F1
#
_entry.id   AF-J1H9V2-F1
#
_cell.length_a   1.000
_cell.length_b   1.000
_cell.length_c   1.000
_cell.angle_alpha   90.00
_cell.angle_beta   90.00
_cell.angle_gamma   90.00
#
_symmetry.space_group_name_H-M   'P 1'
#
loop_
_entity.id
_entity.type
_entity.pdbx_description
1 polymer ?
#
loop_
_entity_poly.entity_id
_entity_poly.type
_entity_poly.pdbx_seq_one_letter_code
_entity_poly.pdbx_strand_id
1 'polypeptide(L)'
;AAAWATTARTAWLVGQRGDDGTLRPVLGADVEAAWARSLRRRVLRLLDSVPEGTAVTPTWVRAVLTFARPRRPVPKGAVTAVLAEAELLGLTGGGALSRAGRLLAGSLSEAETGAAAEERLMEEDGLLSRLEEAFAADLPRPVDMLLVQSDLTAIVPGRPAPALAAVLERCAEVESRGGALTVRFTADSVRGALDAGCSGDELIEELGAHCPTPLPSALKVLVEDAVRRHGAVRVREAVSILRVGDPVVAAGIVADPRLTGLALAEVGPGVLAS
;
A
#
# COMPACT_ATOMS: atom_id res chain seq x y z
N ALA A 1 -1.71 -5.80 10.88
CA ALA A 1 -2.33 -6.08 12.19
C ALA A 1 -1.33 -6.52 13.27
N ALA A 2 -0.45 -7.50 13.01
CA ALA A 2 0.52 -7.99 14.01
C ALA A 2 1.40 -6.88 14.63
N ALA A 3 2.00 -6.03 13.81
CA ALA A 3 2.80 -4.88 14.27
C ALA A 3 1.99 -3.87 15.13
N TRP A 4 0.69 -3.72 14.88
CA TRP A 4 -0.16 -2.85 15.70
C TRP A 4 -0.34 -3.40 17.12
N ALA A 5 -0.45 -4.71 17.30
CA ALA A 5 -0.58 -5.31 18.62
C ALA A 5 0.68 -5.14 19.50
N THR A 6 1.84 -4.90 18.88
CA THR A 6 3.13 -4.76 19.56
C THR A 6 3.67 -3.33 19.59
N THR A 7 3.03 -2.38 18.89
CA THR A 7 3.49 -0.99 18.86
C THR A 7 3.14 -0.20 20.13
N ALA A 8 4.04 0.69 20.54
CA ALA A 8 3.78 1.68 21.59
C ALA A 8 3.19 2.99 21.05
N ARG A 9 3.06 3.13 19.73
CA ARG A 9 2.50 4.33 19.12
C ARG A 9 1.03 4.52 19.52
N THR A 10 0.65 5.75 19.79
CA THR A 10 -0.71 6.19 20.11
C THR A 10 -1.17 7.19 19.05
N ALA A 11 -1.39 6.71 17.83
CA ALA A 11 -1.66 7.55 16.66
C ALA A 11 -2.89 8.45 16.84
N TRP A 12 -3.88 8.03 17.62
CA TRP A 12 -5.06 8.83 17.95
C TRP A 12 -4.77 10.12 18.73
N LEU A 13 -3.57 10.28 19.32
CA LEU A 13 -3.15 11.50 20.02
C LEU A 13 -2.51 12.53 19.09
N VAL A 14 -2.19 12.16 17.84
CA VAL A 14 -1.62 13.09 16.86
C VAL A 14 -2.58 14.26 16.64
N GLY A 15 -2.04 15.48 16.63
CA GLY A 15 -2.83 16.71 16.47
C GLY A 15 -3.65 17.10 17.70
N GLN A 16 -3.64 16.31 18.78
CA GLN A 16 -4.16 16.76 20.08
C GLN A 16 -3.10 17.60 20.81
N ARG A 17 -3.53 18.38 21.80
CA ARG A 17 -2.61 19.12 22.66
C ARG A 17 -2.16 18.26 23.85
N GLY A 18 -0.86 18.30 24.15
CA GLY A 18 -0.29 17.74 25.37
C GLY A 18 -0.65 18.54 26.62
N ASP A 19 -0.21 18.05 27.77
CA ASP A 19 -0.41 18.74 29.06
C ASP A 19 0.36 20.07 29.13
N ASP A 20 1.41 20.19 28.31
CA ASP A 20 2.21 21.40 28.07
C ASP A 20 1.56 22.36 27.06
N GLY A 21 0.39 22.00 26.51
CA GLY A 21 -0.34 22.78 25.52
C GLY A 21 0.22 22.69 24.09
N THR A 22 1.30 21.95 23.85
CA THR A 22 1.89 21.80 22.51
C THR A 22 1.11 20.78 21.68
N LEU A 23 1.08 20.97 20.35
CA LEU A 23 0.46 20.00 19.45
C LEU A 23 1.38 18.81 19.27
N ARG A 24 0.81 17.61 19.38
CA ARG A 24 1.56 16.37 19.23
C ARG A 24 1.85 16.05 17.76
N PRO A 25 3.11 16.07 17.30
CA PRO A 25 3.44 15.83 15.90
C PRO A 25 3.41 14.33 15.55
N VAL A 26 3.21 14.02 14.26
CA VAL A 26 3.08 12.64 13.75
C VAL A 26 4.26 11.75 14.13
N LEU A 27 5.48 12.29 14.16
CA LEU A 27 6.72 11.55 14.47
C LEU A 27 7.30 11.93 15.84
N GLY A 28 6.52 12.58 16.71
CA GLY A 28 6.97 12.95 18.06
C GLY A 28 7.10 11.75 19.00
N ALA A 29 7.89 11.92 20.07
CA ALA A 29 8.03 10.92 21.14
C ALA A 29 6.83 10.94 22.12
N ASP A 30 6.09 12.04 22.15
CA ASP A 30 4.87 12.29 22.92
C ASP A 30 3.63 11.51 22.41
N VAL A 31 3.73 10.88 21.24
CA VAL A 31 2.76 9.91 20.73
C VAL A 31 3.23 8.46 20.90
N GLU A 32 4.18 8.22 21.80
CA GLU A 32 4.54 6.90 22.28
C GLU A 32 4.20 6.72 23.75
N ALA A 33 3.58 5.59 24.06
CA ALA A 33 3.25 5.23 25.42
C ALA A 33 3.54 3.76 25.67
N ALA A 34 4.39 3.48 26.67
CA ALA A 34 4.73 2.12 27.08
C ALA A 34 3.48 1.29 27.43
N TRP A 35 2.44 1.93 27.98
CA TRP A 35 1.18 1.26 28.34
C TRP A 35 0.33 0.87 27.12
N ALA A 36 0.53 1.46 25.94
CA ALA A 36 -0.31 1.21 24.77
C ALA A 36 -0.21 -0.25 24.28
N ARG A 37 1.01 -0.81 24.26
CA ARG A 37 1.25 -2.23 23.96
C ARG A 37 0.44 -3.14 24.87
N SER A 38 0.54 -2.91 26.18
CA SER A 38 -0.15 -3.71 27.18
C SER A 38 -1.67 -3.55 27.09
N LEU A 39 -2.16 -2.34 26.80
CA LEU A 39 -3.60 -2.10 26.64
C LEU A 39 -4.17 -2.86 25.44
N ARG A 40 -3.52 -2.82 24.27
CA ARG A 40 -3.97 -3.54 23.07
C ARG A 40 -4.10 -5.04 23.32
N ARG A 41 -3.07 -5.66 23.88
CA ARG A 41 -3.07 -7.08 24.27
C ARG A 41 -4.21 -7.41 25.23
N ARG A 42 -4.39 -6.59 26.27
CA ARG A 42 -5.46 -6.79 27.26
C ARG A 42 -6.86 -6.65 26.67
N VAL A 43 -7.06 -5.71 25.74
CA VAL A 43 -8.34 -5.54 25.03
C VAL A 43 -8.61 -6.78 24.17
N LEU A 44 -7.66 -7.22 23.35
CA LEU A 44 -7.83 -8.41 22.51
C LEU A 44 -8.11 -9.67 23.34
N ARG A 45 -7.38 -9.89 24.44
CA ARG A 45 -7.65 -11.03 25.35
C ARG A 45 -9.01 -10.97 26.01
N LEU A 46 -9.46 -9.78 26.41
CA LEU A 46 -10.79 -9.63 26.98
C LEU A 46 -11.88 -9.98 25.94
N LEU A 47 -11.71 -9.51 24.72
CA LEU A 47 -12.62 -9.81 23.61
C LEU A 47 -12.61 -11.30 23.23
N ASP A 48 -11.47 -11.97 23.38
CA ASP A 48 -11.34 -13.41 23.11
C ASP A 48 -11.94 -14.27 24.24
N SER A 49 -11.98 -13.73 25.46
CA SER A 49 -12.56 -14.42 26.63
C SER A 49 -14.10 -14.47 26.66
N VAL A 50 -14.76 -13.67 25.82
CA VAL A 50 -16.22 -13.66 25.70
C VAL A 50 -16.68 -14.58 24.55
N PRO A 51 -17.90 -15.14 24.60
CA PRO A 51 -18.41 -16.01 23.55
C PRO A 51 -18.33 -15.38 22.15
N GLU A 52 -18.17 -16.23 21.13
CA GLU A 52 -18.10 -15.78 19.75
C GLU A 52 -19.34 -14.97 19.33
N GLY A 53 -19.13 -13.88 18.58
CA GLY A 53 -20.18 -12.96 18.16
C GLY A 53 -20.64 -11.96 19.24
N THR A 54 -20.08 -11.99 20.46
CA THR A 54 -20.46 -11.04 21.51
C THR A 54 -19.99 -9.62 21.16
N ALA A 55 -20.92 -8.71 20.92
CA ALA A 55 -20.63 -7.29 20.75
C ALA A 55 -20.40 -6.63 22.12
N VAL A 56 -19.32 -5.86 22.24
CA VAL A 56 -18.96 -5.13 23.47
C VAL A 56 -18.96 -3.63 23.25
N THR A 57 -19.13 -2.87 24.33
CA THR A 57 -19.02 -1.41 24.29
C THR A 57 -17.70 -0.94 24.89
N PRO A 58 -17.14 0.22 24.45
CA PRO A 58 -15.93 0.79 25.05
C PRO A 58 -16.07 1.02 26.57
N THR A 59 -17.27 1.38 27.02
CA THR A 59 -17.58 1.61 28.44
C THR A 59 -17.46 0.32 29.24
N TRP A 60 -18.02 -0.78 28.74
CA TRP A 60 -17.91 -2.10 29.38
C TRP A 60 -16.45 -2.59 29.42
N VAL A 61 -15.74 -2.52 28.28
CA VAL A 61 -14.32 -2.91 28.20
C VAL A 61 -13.48 -2.13 29.21
N ARG A 62 -13.67 -0.80 29.29
CA ARG A 62 -12.96 0.05 30.26
C ARG A 62 -13.28 -0.34 31.70
N ALA A 63 -14.54 -0.65 32.02
CA ALA A 63 -14.96 -1.05 33.36
C ALA A 63 -14.28 -2.36 33.78
N VAL A 64 -14.33 -3.39 32.93
CA VAL A 64 -13.71 -4.70 33.19
C VAL A 64 -12.18 -4.57 33.34
N LEU A 65 -11.52 -3.85 32.44
CA LEU A 65 -10.07 -3.65 32.49
C LEU A 65 -9.63 -2.84 33.73
N THR A 66 -10.44 -1.88 34.18
CA THR A 66 -10.16 -1.10 35.39
C THR A 66 -10.37 -1.96 36.64
N PHE A 67 -11.45 -2.74 36.69
CA PHE A 67 -11.74 -3.66 37.79
C PHE A 67 -10.63 -4.70 37.98
N ALA A 68 -10.11 -5.26 36.90
CA ALA A 68 -9.02 -6.24 36.95
C ALA A 68 -7.68 -5.67 37.50
N ARG A 69 -7.46 -4.35 37.38
CA ARG A 69 -6.22 -3.68 37.81
C ARG A 69 -6.53 -2.30 38.41
N PRO A 70 -7.15 -2.20 39.60
CA PRO A 70 -7.63 -0.91 40.14
C PRO A 70 -6.51 0.12 40.36
N ARG A 71 -5.28 -0.34 40.64
CA ARG A 71 -4.09 0.52 40.83
C ARG A 71 -3.46 1.02 39.52
N ARG A 72 -3.94 0.57 38.36
CA ARG A 72 -3.46 0.97 37.03
C ARG A 72 -4.65 1.35 36.15
N PRO A 73 -5.25 2.54 36.39
CA PRO A 73 -6.42 2.97 35.64
C PRO A 73 -6.10 3.12 34.16
N VAL A 74 -7.06 2.77 33.30
CA VAL A 74 -6.92 2.96 31.85
C VAL A 74 -7.14 4.44 31.52
N PRO A 75 -6.22 5.09 30.76
CA PRO A 75 -6.37 6.49 30.36
C PRO A 75 -7.71 6.75 29.67
N LYS A 76 -8.27 7.95 29.87
CA LYS A 76 -9.55 8.36 29.27
C LYS A 76 -9.44 8.30 27.74
N GLY A 77 -10.46 7.78 27.07
CA GLY A 77 -10.51 7.65 25.61
C GLY A 77 -9.63 6.55 25.00
N ALA A 78 -8.66 5.99 25.75
CA ALA A 78 -7.72 5.02 25.20
C ALA A 78 -8.38 3.71 24.77
N VAL A 79 -9.38 3.21 25.51
CA VAL A 79 -10.14 2.01 25.11
C VAL A 79 -10.92 2.26 23.82
N THR A 80 -11.60 3.39 23.73
CA THR A 80 -12.35 3.78 22.52
C THR A 80 -11.41 3.88 21.32
N ALA A 81 -10.25 4.51 21.48
CA ALA A 81 -9.27 4.62 20.41
C ALA A 81 -8.70 3.26 19.99
N VAL A 82 -8.34 2.39 20.94
CA VAL A 82 -7.84 1.04 20.63
C VAL A 82 -8.88 0.19 19.92
N LEU A 83 -10.16 0.26 20.32
CA LEU A 83 -11.24 -0.45 19.63
C LEU A 83 -11.47 0.10 18.21
N ALA A 84 -11.40 1.42 18.03
CA ALA A 84 -11.50 2.03 16.71
C ALA A 84 -10.33 1.65 15.79
N GLU A 85 -9.10 1.59 16.31
CA GLU A 85 -7.95 1.08 15.56
C GLU A 85 -8.09 -0.40 15.23
N ALA A 86 -8.58 -1.23 16.17
CA ALA A 86 -8.82 -2.65 15.93
C ALA A 86 -9.87 -2.87 14.83
N GLU A 87 -10.93 -2.07 14.82
CA GLU A 87 -11.98 -2.12 13.80
C GLU A 87 -11.46 -1.67 12.44
N LEU A 88 -10.67 -0.58 12.38
CA LEU A 88 -10.03 -0.13 11.15
C LEU A 88 -9.08 -1.17 10.55
N LEU A 89 -8.45 -1.99 11.40
CA LEU A 89 -7.59 -3.10 10.98
C LEU A 89 -8.35 -4.41 10.71
N GLY A 90 -9.67 -4.43 10.85
CA GLY A 90 -10.51 -5.62 10.67
C GLY A 90 -10.35 -6.69 11.75
N LEU A 91 -9.71 -6.37 12.89
CA LEU A 91 -9.58 -7.28 14.04
C LEU A 91 -10.88 -7.37 14.84
N THR A 92 -11.73 -6.35 14.73
CA THR A 92 -13.10 -6.33 15.25
C THR A 92 -14.04 -5.83 14.16
N GLY A 93 -15.33 -6.16 14.27
CA GLY A 93 -16.38 -5.62 13.40
C GLY A 93 -17.73 -5.67 14.11
N GLY A 94 -18.50 -4.57 14.03
CA GLY A 94 -19.80 -4.49 14.71
C GLY A 94 -19.71 -4.64 16.24
N GLY A 95 -18.56 -4.28 16.83
CA GLY A 95 -18.29 -4.41 18.26
C GLY A 95 -17.86 -5.80 18.74
N ALA A 96 -17.75 -6.80 17.85
CA ALA A 96 -17.29 -8.16 18.17
C ALA A 96 -15.90 -8.46 17.58
N LEU A 97 -15.22 -9.47 18.12
CA LEU A 97 -13.92 -9.93 17.62
C LEU A 97 -14.08 -10.70 16.30
N SER A 98 -13.29 -10.37 15.28
CA SER A 98 -13.27 -11.07 13.99
C SER A 98 -12.46 -12.37 14.06
N ARG A 99 -12.49 -13.19 13.00
CA ARG A 99 -11.66 -14.40 12.91
C ARG A 99 -10.17 -14.06 13.04
N ALA A 100 -9.72 -13.04 12.31
CA ALA A 100 -8.34 -12.54 12.42
C ALA A 100 -8.03 -11.98 13.82
N GLY A 101 -8.99 -11.30 14.45
CA GLY A 101 -8.90 -10.82 15.82
C GLY A 101 -8.64 -11.95 16.83
N ARG A 102 -9.39 -13.05 16.74
CA ARG A 102 -9.22 -14.25 17.58
C ARG A 102 -7.83 -14.87 17.39
N LEU A 103 -7.41 -15.08 16.15
CA LEU A 103 -6.09 -15.63 15.84
C LEU A 103 -4.96 -14.78 16.43
N LEU A 104 -5.07 -13.45 16.33
CA LEU A 104 -4.10 -12.54 16.91
C LEU A 104 -4.16 -12.56 18.46
N ALA A 105 -5.33 -12.64 19.07
CA ALA A 105 -5.48 -12.73 20.52
C ALA A 105 -4.88 -14.02 21.10
N GLY A 106 -5.09 -15.15 20.42
CA GLY A 106 -4.52 -16.46 20.77
C GLY A 106 -3.00 -16.46 20.73
N SER A 107 -2.41 -16.03 19.61
CA SER A 107 -0.94 -15.95 19.44
C SER A 107 -0.28 -15.02 20.47
N LEU A 108 -0.92 -13.89 20.81
CA LEU A 108 -0.42 -13.00 21.86
C LEU A 108 -0.46 -13.62 23.26
N SER A 109 -1.28 -14.63 23.49
CA SER A 109 -1.36 -15.36 24.77
C SER A 109 -0.30 -16.46 24.83
N GLU A 110 -0.06 -17.16 23.71
CA GLU A 110 1.02 -18.14 23.57
C GLU A 110 2.40 -17.51 23.75
N ALA A 111 2.65 -16.36 23.11
CA ALA A 111 3.93 -15.65 23.17
C ALA A 111 4.33 -15.18 24.59
N GLU A 112 3.37 -14.99 25.51
CA GLU A 112 3.67 -14.67 26.91
C GLU A 112 4.14 -15.88 27.74
N THR A 113 3.94 -17.09 27.22
CA THR A 113 4.31 -18.35 27.89
C THR A 113 5.76 -18.78 27.58
N GLY A 114 6.44 -18.06 26.68
CA GLY A 114 7.90 -18.08 26.54
C GLY A 114 8.46 -19.00 25.45
N ALA A 115 8.34 -18.61 24.18
CA ALA A 115 9.06 -19.23 23.05
C ALA A 115 10.46 -18.62 22.86
N ALA A 116 11.42 -19.37 22.28
CA ALA A 116 12.77 -18.89 21.96
C ALA A 116 12.78 -17.88 20.79
N ALA A 117 13.86 -17.11 20.59
CA ALA A 117 13.90 -16.04 19.59
C ALA A 117 13.80 -16.54 18.13
N GLU A 118 14.39 -17.70 17.82
CA GLU A 118 14.32 -18.32 16.49
C GLU A 118 12.94 -18.94 16.22
N GLU A 119 12.34 -19.57 17.25
CA GLU A 119 10.96 -20.07 17.20
C GLU A 119 9.98 -18.91 16.93
N ARG A 120 10.18 -17.75 17.54
CA ARG A 120 9.34 -16.56 17.33
C ARG A 120 9.37 -16.04 15.89
N LEU A 121 10.51 -16.08 15.19
CA LEU A 121 10.59 -15.62 13.79
C LEU A 121 9.81 -16.56 12.86
N MET A 122 9.96 -17.88 13.03
CA MET A 122 9.18 -18.87 12.27
C MET A 122 7.68 -18.83 12.62
N GLU A 123 7.36 -18.59 13.89
CA GLU A 123 5.98 -18.37 14.36
C GLU A 123 5.39 -17.07 13.79
N GLU A 124 6.19 -16.02 13.60
CA GLU A 124 5.75 -14.74 13.00
C GLU A 124 5.35 -14.92 11.53
N ASP A 125 6.18 -15.58 10.71
CA ASP A 125 5.82 -15.88 9.31
C ASP A 125 4.57 -16.77 9.24
N GLY A 126 4.50 -17.82 10.07
CA GLY A 126 3.31 -18.68 10.16
C GLY A 126 2.07 -17.97 10.69
N LEU A 127 2.22 -16.94 11.52
CA LEU A 127 1.12 -16.08 11.97
C LEU A 127 0.64 -15.17 10.84
N LEU A 128 1.56 -14.58 10.06
CA LEU A 128 1.21 -13.71 8.94
C LEU A 128 0.37 -14.48 7.91
N SER A 129 0.79 -15.67 7.48
CA SER A 129 0.02 -16.49 6.53
C SER A 129 -1.38 -16.84 7.06
N ARG A 130 -1.50 -17.24 8.34
CA ARG A 130 -2.81 -17.54 8.94
C ARG A 130 -3.71 -16.30 9.06
N LEU A 131 -3.13 -15.13 9.34
CA LEU A 131 -3.88 -13.87 9.36
C LEU A 131 -4.36 -13.50 7.96
N GLU A 132 -3.53 -13.67 6.93
CA GLU A 132 -3.91 -13.45 5.53
C GLU A 132 -5.08 -14.35 5.13
N GLU A 133 -5.03 -15.64 5.45
CA GLU A 133 -6.13 -16.58 5.20
C GLU A 133 -7.41 -16.18 5.94
N ALA A 134 -7.32 -15.80 7.21
CA ALA A 134 -8.46 -15.36 7.98
C ALA A 134 -9.11 -14.08 7.42
N PHE A 135 -8.30 -13.09 7.04
CA PHE A 135 -8.81 -11.88 6.41
C PHE A 135 -9.42 -12.19 5.04
N ALA A 136 -8.77 -13.02 4.22
CA ALA A 136 -9.28 -13.39 2.90
C ALA A 136 -10.65 -14.09 2.99
N ALA A 137 -10.85 -14.94 4.02
CA ALA A 137 -12.11 -15.64 4.25
C ALA A 137 -13.27 -14.73 4.70
N ASP A 138 -12.98 -13.54 5.25
CA ASP A 138 -14.00 -12.55 5.63
C ASP A 138 -14.31 -11.54 4.50
N LEU A 139 -13.51 -11.51 3.44
CA LEU A 139 -13.70 -10.61 2.31
C LEU A 139 -14.60 -11.22 1.23
N PRO A 140 -15.39 -10.41 0.51
CA PRO A 140 -16.11 -10.88 -0.67
C PRO A 140 -15.16 -11.48 -1.70
N ARG A 141 -15.66 -12.44 -2.49
CA ARG A 141 -14.88 -13.04 -3.57
C ARG A 141 -14.36 -11.94 -4.52
N PRO A 142 -13.05 -11.94 -4.83
CA PRO A 142 -12.51 -11.02 -5.81
C PRO A 142 -13.15 -11.22 -7.18
N VAL A 143 -13.22 -10.13 -7.93
CA VAL A 143 -13.80 -10.06 -9.27
C VAL A 143 -12.68 -9.84 -10.26
N ASP A 144 -12.64 -10.69 -11.27
CA ASP A 144 -11.65 -10.64 -12.35
C ASP A 144 -12.29 -10.15 -13.66
N MET A 145 -13.11 -9.10 -13.55
CA MET A 145 -13.86 -8.54 -14.67
C MET A 145 -13.76 -7.01 -14.64
N LEU A 146 -13.35 -6.45 -15.77
CA LEU A 146 -13.22 -5.03 -16.00
C LEU A 146 -14.21 -4.58 -17.08
N LEU A 147 -15.03 -3.58 -16.78
CA LEU A 147 -15.98 -2.99 -17.73
C LEU A 147 -15.44 -1.64 -18.18
N VAL A 148 -14.90 -1.56 -19.39
CA VAL A 148 -14.31 -0.32 -19.94
C VAL A 148 -15.32 0.44 -20.79
N GLN A 149 -15.47 1.73 -20.53
CA GLN A 149 -16.41 2.64 -21.19
C GLN A 149 -15.70 3.49 -22.26
N SER A 150 -16.47 4.14 -23.12
CA SER A 150 -15.92 4.95 -24.24
C SER A 150 -15.30 6.28 -23.80
N ASP A 151 -15.58 6.74 -22.59
CA ASP A 151 -15.03 7.95 -21.98
C ASP A 151 -13.74 7.67 -21.16
N LEU A 152 -13.11 6.51 -21.39
CA LEU A 152 -11.90 6.04 -20.73
C LEU A 152 -12.06 5.77 -19.22
N THR A 153 -13.30 5.72 -18.73
CA THR A 153 -13.58 5.18 -17.40
C THR A 153 -13.71 3.66 -17.46
N ALA A 154 -13.38 2.99 -16.36
CA ALA A 154 -13.62 1.57 -16.21
C ALA A 154 -14.09 1.21 -14.81
N ILE A 155 -14.89 0.16 -14.73
CA ILE A 155 -15.56 -0.28 -13.51
C ILE A 155 -15.22 -1.74 -13.26
N VAL A 156 -14.74 -2.04 -12.06
CA VAL A 156 -14.68 -3.40 -11.51
C VAL A 156 -15.85 -3.56 -10.54
N PRO A 157 -16.82 -4.45 -10.78
CA PRO A 157 -18.02 -4.59 -9.96
C PRO A 157 -17.75 -5.38 -8.67
N GLY A 158 -16.78 -4.91 -7.88
CA GLY A 158 -16.35 -5.50 -6.63
C GLY A 158 -14.87 -5.24 -6.36
N ARG A 159 -14.30 -6.02 -5.43
CA ARG A 159 -12.85 -6.00 -5.18
C ARG A 159 -12.14 -6.67 -6.36
N PRO A 160 -11.19 -6.01 -7.04
CA PRO A 160 -10.44 -6.64 -8.13
C PRO A 160 -9.64 -7.85 -7.63
N ALA A 161 -9.55 -8.88 -8.47
CA ALA A 161 -8.57 -9.95 -8.29
C ALA A 161 -7.14 -9.38 -8.28
N PRO A 162 -6.17 -10.01 -7.61
CA PRO A 162 -4.81 -9.47 -7.48
C PRO A 162 -4.14 -9.15 -8.83
N ALA A 163 -4.35 -9.99 -9.85
CA ALA A 163 -3.81 -9.75 -11.20
C ALA A 163 -4.40 -8.47 -11.81
N LEU A 164 -5.74 -8.36 -11.86
CA LEU A 164 -6.43 -7.17 -12.35
C LEU A 164 -6.05 -5.91 -11.56
N ALA A 165 -5.96 -6.00 -10.23
CA ALA A 165 -5.57 -4.89 -9.37
C ALA A 165 -4.18 -4.37 -9.74
N ALA A 166 -3.21 -5.27 -9.93
CA ALA A 166 -1.85 -4.92 -10.31
C ALA A 166 -1.78 -4.24 -11.69
N VAL A 167 -2.58 -4.68 -12.66
CA VAL A 167 -2.66 -4.02 -13.98
C VAL A 167 -3.20 -2.59 -13.81
N LEU A 168 -4.33 -2.43 -13.11
CA LEU A 168 -4.96 -1.12 -12.90
C LEU A 168 -4.07 -0.14 -12.13
N GLU A 169 -3.33 -0.62 -11.12
CA GLU A 169 -2.37 0.20 -10.37
C GLU A 169 -1.24 0.76 -11.23
N ARG A 170 -0.86 0.06 -12.31
CA ARG A 170 0.18 0.52 -13.23
C ARG A 170 -0.32 1.56 -14.22
N CYS A 171 -1.53 1.37 -14.76
CA CYS A 171 -1.95 2.10 -15.97
C CYS A 171 -3.23 2.94 -15.81
N ALA A 172 -3.84 3.01 -14.63
CA ALA A 172 -5.05 3.77 -14.38
C ALA A 172 -5.02 4.55 -13.05
N GLU A 173 -5.85 5.59 -12.97
CA GLU A 173 -6.06 6.38 -11.76
C GLU A 173 -7.36 5.96 -11.08
N VAL A 174 -7.34 5.82 -9.75
CA VAL A 174 -8.54 5.45 -8.98
C VAL A 174 -9.40 6.68 -8.70
N GLU A 175 -10.63 6.71 -9.23
CA GLU A 175 -11.60 7.78 -8.95
C GLU A 175 -12.44 7.46 -7.71
N SER A 176 -12.85 6.20 -7.53
CA SER A 176 -13.70 5.80 -6.41
C SER A 176 -13.43 4.36 -5.96
N ARG A 177 -13.45 4.13 -4.65
CA ARG A 177 -13.30 2.82 -3.99
C ARG A 177 -14.57 2.36 -3.27
N GLY A 178 -15.74 2.70 -3.83
CA GLY A 178 -17.04 2.35 -3.28
C GLY A 178 -17.39 0.86 -3.43
N GLY A 179 -18.68 0.55 -3.55
CA GLY A 179 -19.14 -0.83 -3.81
C GLY A 179 -18.64 -1.42 -5.14
N ALA A 180 -18.19 -0.57 -6.04
CA ALA A 180 -17.43 -0.90 -7.24
C ALA A 180 -16.19 0.00 -7.29
N LEU A 181 -15.08 -0.54 -7.78
CA LEU A 181 -13.88 0.24 -8.05
C LEU A 181 -14.05 0.92 -9.41
N THR A 182 -14.00 2.26 -9.41
CA THR A 182 -14.01 3.07 -10.62
C THR A 182 -12.62 3.64 -10.85
N VAL A 183 -12.09 3.41 -12.03
CA VAL A 183 -10.80 3.92 -12.47
C VAL A 183 -10.95 4.70 -13.77
N ARG A 184 -9.98 5.58 -14.05
CA ARG A 184 -9.88 6.30 -15.32
C ARG A 184 -8.50 6.07 -15.93
N PHE A 185 -8.49 5.82 -17.23
CA PHE A 185 -7.26 5.81 -18.02
C PHE A 185 -6.97 7.23 -18.51
N THR A 186 -5.77 7.73 -18.20
CA THR A 186 -5.29 9.04 -18.65
C THR A 186 -4.01 8.86 -19.47
N ALA A 187 -3.62 9.89 -20.23
CA ALA A 187 -2.36 9.84 -20.95
C ALA A 187 -1.15 9.73 -20.00
N ASP A 188 -1.27 10.29 -18.79
CA ASP A 188 -0.21 10.27 -17.78
C ASP A 188 -0.15 8.91 -17.07
N SER A 189 -1.30 8.29 -16.74
CA SER A 189 -1.34 6.94 -16.15
C SER A 189 -0.76 5.89 -17.10
N VAL A 190 -1.12 5.95 -18.39
CA VAL A 190 -0.56 5.06 -19.41
C VAL A 190 0.93 5.34 -19.63
N ARG A 191 1.37 6.61 -19.65
CA ARG A 191 2.79 6.93 -19.74
C ARG A 191 3.57 6.37 -18.56
N GLY A 192 3.06 6.49 -17.33
CA GLY A 192 3.69 5.92 -16.14
C GLY A 192 3.89 4.40 -16.24
N ALA A 193 2.94 3.68 -16.85
CA ALA A 193 3.11 2.26 -17.14
C ALA A 193 4.23 1.99 -18.16
N LEU A 194 4.32 2.80 -19.22
CA LEU A 194 5.40 2.69 -20.21
C LEU A 194 6.78 3.02 -19.61
N ASP A 195 6.84 4.04 -18.74
CA ASP A 195 8.06 4.43 -18.01
C ASP A 195 8.53 3.30 -17.06
N ALA A 196 7.60 2.50 -16.54
CA ALA A 196 7.87 1.32 -15.73
C ALA A 196 8.30 0.08 -16.55
N GLY A 197 8.37 0.20 -17.88
CA GLY A 197 8.86 -0.84 -18.78
C GLY A 197 7.80 -1.71 -19.45
N CYS A 198 6.50 -1.41 -19.27
CA CYS A 198 5.43 -2.10 -20.02
C CYS A 198 5.41 -1.64 -21.48
N SER A 199 5.07 -2.54 -22.41
CA SER A 199 4.76 -2.16 -23.79
C SER A 199 3.27 -1.84 -23.98
N GLY A 200 2.94 -1.07 -25.03
CA GLY A 200 1.55 -0.76 -25.35
C GLY A 200 0.72 -1.98 -25.73
N ASP A 201 1.33 -2.94 -26.44
CA ASP A 201 0.66 -4.17 -26.86
C ASP A 201 0.36 -5.07 -25.66
N GLU A 202 1.31 -5.23 -24.72
CA GLU A 202 1.09 -5.94 -23.46
C GLU A 202 -0.03 -5.31 -22.64
N LEU A 203 -0.09 -3.97 -22.55
CA LEU A 203 -1.17 -3.29 -21.82
C LEU A 203 -2.55 -3.57 -22.44
N ILE A 204 -2.65 -3.56 -23.77
CA ILE A 204 -3.91 -3.87 -24.48
C ILE A 204 -4.29 -5.34 -24.30
N GLU A 205 -3.31 -6.25 -24.34
CA GLU A 205 -3.53 -7.68 -24.14
C GLU A 205 -3.98 -8.00 -22.71
N GLU A 206 -3.25 -7.51 -21.70
CA GLU A 206 -3.57 -7.71 -20.28
C GLU A 206 -4.95 -7.13 -19.94
N LEU A 207 -5.24 -5.89 -20.34
CA LEU A 207 -6.56 -5.29 -20.10
C LEU A 207 -7.66 -6.06 -20.83
N GLY A 208 -7.37 -6.52 -22.06
CA GLY A 208 -8.29 -7.32 -22.86
C GLY A 208 -8.65 -8.65 -22.21
N ALA A 209 -7.70 -9.31 -21.53
CA ALA A 209 -7.91 -10.58 -20.85
C ALA A 209 -8.96 -10.50 -19.72
N HIS A 210 -9.09 -9.33 -19.09
CA HIS A 210 -10.07 -9.08 -18.02
C HIS A 210 -11.39 -8.46 -18.51
N CYS A 211 -11.49 -8.13 -19.79
CA CYS A 211 -12.68 -7.51 -20.35
C CYS A 211 -13.60 -8.55 -21.02
N PRO A 212 -14.90 -8.58 -20.70
CA PRO A 212 -15.84 -9.49 -21.36
C PRO A 212 -16.15 -9.08 -22.81
N THR A 213 -15.86 -7.84 -23.17
CA THR A 213 -16.03 -7.26 -24.50
C THR A 213 -14.70 -6.75 -25.03
N PRO A 214 -14.51 -6.65 -26.36
CA PRO A 214 -13.33 -6.01 -26.92
C PRO A 214 -13.14 -4.59 -26.36
N LEU A 215 -11.88 -4.22 -26.10
CA LEU A 215 -11.55 -2.88 -25.57
C LEU A 215 -12.06 -1.77 -26.52
N PRO A 216 -12.64 -0.68 -25.98
CA PRO A 216 -13.07 0.46 -26.77
C PRO A 216 -11.93 1.05 -27.61
N SER A 217 -12.25 1.52 -28.82
CA SER A 217 -11.28 2.15 -29.72
C SER A 217 -10.59 3.36 -29.08
N ALA A 218 -11.31 4.13 -28.26
CA ALA A 218 -10.76 5.27 -27.53
C ALA A 218 -9.56 4.89 -26.66
N LEU A 219 -9.63 3.75 -25.96
CA LEU A 219 -8.52 3.29 -25.10
C LEU A 219 -7.33 2.80 -25.94
N LYS A 220 -7.58 2.07 -27.03
CA LYS A 220 -6.51 1.64 -27.94
C LYS A 220 -5.77 2.85 -28.53
N VAL A 221 -6.52 3.84 -28.99
CA VAL A 221 -5.95 5.09 -29.52
C VAL A 221 -5.15 5.81 -28.44
N LEU A 222 -5.65 5.91 -27.20
CA LEU A 222 -4.91 6.51 -26.08
C LEU A 222 -3.55 5.82 -25.87
N VAL A 223 -3.53 4.48 -25.86
CA VAL A 223 -2.30 3.71 -25.67
C VAL A 223 -1.33 3.91 -26.83
N GLU A 224 -1.80 3.83 -28.09
CA GLU A 224 -0.97 4.11 -29.26
C GLU A 224 -0.38 5.53 -29.24
N ASP A 225 -1.19 6.51 -28.83
CA ASP A 225 -0.79 7.89 -28.67
C ASP A 225 0.25 8.08 -27.55
N ALA A 226 0.11 7.36 -26.45
CA ALA A 226 1.08 7.36 -25.36
C ALA A 226 2.39 6.72 -25.81
N VAL A 227 2.35 5.58 -26.50
CA VAL A 227 3.54 4.90 -27.06
C VAL A 227 4.27 5.81 -28.05
N ARG A 228 3.55 6.49 -28.96
CA ARG A 228 4.15 7.43 -29.92
C ARG A 228 4.89 8.59 -29.24
N ARG A 229 4.37 9.07 -28.11
CA ARG A 229 4.95 10.21 -27.35
C ARG A 229 6.00 9.76 -26.34
N HIS A 230 5.93 8.51 -25.88
CA HIS A 230 6.86 7.94 -24.90
C HIS A 230 8.26 7.83 -25.52
N GLY A 231 9.24 8.48 -24.87
CA GLY A 231 10.60 8.57 -25.37
C GLY A 231 10.83 9.52 -26.55
N ALA A 232 9.82 10.30 -26.97
CA ALA A 232 9.96 11.33 -28.00
C ALA A 232 10.89 12.48 -27.56
N VAL A 233 10.96 12.74 -26.26
CA VAL A 233 11.91 13.68 -25.65
C VAL A 233 12.75 12.90 -24.66
N ARG A 234 14.07 12.91 -24.85
CA ARG A 234 15.03 12.33 -23.91
C ARG A 234 15.86 13.46 -23.32
N VAL A 235 15.90 13.53 -22.00
CA VAL A 235 16.73 14.50 -21.28
C VAL A 235 17.94 13.77 -20.73
N ARG A 236 19.12 14.33 -20.99
CA ARG A 236 20.38 13.86 -20.42
C ARG A 236 21.14 15.07 -19.88
N GLU A 237 21.76 14.92 -18.73
CA GLU A 237 22.73 15.91 -18.27
C GLU A 237 23.91 15.94 -19.25
N ALA A 238 24.36 17.15 -19.59
CA ALA A 238 25.52 17.36 -20.44
C ALA A 238 26.41 18.42 -19.80
N VAL A 239 27.64 18.03 -19.47
CA VAL A 239 28.70 18.88 -18.95
C VAL A 239 29.37 19.63 -20.11
N SER A 240 29.46 19.02 -21.29
CA SER A 240 30.04 19.67 -22.47
C SER A 240 29.37 19.22 -23.77
N ILE A 241 29.28 20.14 -24.74
CA ILE A 241 28.72 19.91 -26.08
C ILE A 241 29.76 20.30 -27.13
N LEU A 242 30.11 19.36 -28.00
CA LEU A 242 30.95 19.62 -29.17
C LEU A 242 30.11 19.56 -30.45
N ARG A 243 30.22 20.60 -31.27
CA ARG A 243 29.63 20.64 -32.61
C ARG A 243 30.73 20.47 -33.65
N VAL A 244 30.65 19.39 -34.42
CA VAL A 244 31.61 19.03 -35.46
C VAL A 244 30.92 19.18 -36.81
N GLY A 245 31.53 19.93 -37.73
CA GLY A 245 30.94 20.19 -39.05
C GLY A 245 30.93 18.97 -39.98
N ASP A 246 31.77 17.98 -39.72
CA ASP A 246 31.93 16.76 -40.51
C ASP A 246 31.59 15.51 -39.66
N PRO A 247 30.58 14.71 -40.05
CA PRO A 247 30.20 13.50 -39.33
C PRO A 247 31.31 12.42 -39.30
N VAL A 248 32.22 12.39 -40.27
CA VAL A 248 33.35 11.44 -40.27
C VAL A 248 34.34 11.78 -39.15
N VAL A 249 34.58 13.07 -38.93
CA VAL A 249 35.43 13.55 -37.83
C VAL A 249 34.76 13.29 -36.48
N ALA A 250 33.44 13.49 -36.38
CA ALA A 250 32.68 13.18 -35.16
C ALA A 250 32.80 11.69 -34.78
N ALA A 251 32.62 10.78 -35.74
CA ALA A 251 32.79 9.35 -35.52
C ALA A 251 34.23 8.98 -35.11
N GLY A 252 35.23 9.64 -35.70
CA GLY A 252 36.64 9.45 -35.33
C GLY A 252 36.96 9.88 -33.90
N ILE A 253 36.35 10.97 -33.42
CA ILE A 253 36.51 11.46 -32.04
C ILE A 253 35.88 10.48 -31.03
N VAL A 254 34.70 9.95 -31.34
CA VAL A 254 34.03 8.96 -30.47
C VAL A 254 34.81 7.64 -30.41
N ALA A 255 35.45 7.23 -31.51
CA ALA A 255 36.19 5.98 -31.61
C ALA A 255 37.65 6.06 -31.12
N ASP A 256 38.21 7.24 -30.84
CA ASP A 256 39.61 7.39 -30.41
C ASP A 256 39.82 6.90 -28.97
N PRO A 257 40.64 5.85 -28.73
CA PRO A 257 40.91 5.31 -27.40
C PRO A 257 41.52 6.32 -26.42
N ARG A 258 42.14 7.40 -26.91
CA ARG A 258 42.72 8.45 -26.06
C ARG A 258 41.67 9.38 -25.47
N LEU A 259 40.49 9.46 -26.08
CA LEU A 259 39.39 10.35 -25.69
C LEU A 259 38.29 9.64 -24.90
N THR A 260 38.44 8.34 -24.63
CA THR A 260 37.46 7.53 -23.88
C THR A 260 37.16 8.09 -22.50
N GLY A 261 38.13 8.75 -21.85
CA GLY A 261 37.95 9.41 -20.56
C GLY A 261 36.99 10.61 -20.58
N LEU A 262 36.66 11.14 -21.77
CA LEU A 262 35.67 12.20 -21.94
C LEU A 262 34.24 11.68 -22.09
N ALA A 263 34.02 10.35 -22.15
CA ALA A 263 32.69 9.75 -22.26
C ALA A 263 31.74 10.37 -23.31
N LEU A 264 32.31 10.89 -24.41
CA LEU A 264 31.56 11.57 -25.47
C LEU A 264 30.62 10.59 -26.18
N ALA A 265 29.33 10.92 -26.20
CA ALA A 265 28.31 10.19 -26.94
C ALA A 265 27.63 11.10 -27.96
N GLU A 266 27.47 10.61 -29.18
CA GLU A 266 26.75 11.32 -30.23
C GLU A 266 25.25 11.38 -29.89
N VAL A 267 24.71 12.60 -29.83
CA VAL A 267 23.30 12.88 -29.51
C VAL A 267 22.48 13.28 -30.72
N GLY A 268 23.15 13.61 -31.81
CA GLY A 268 22.57 13.91 -33.12
C GLY A 268 23.69 14.12 -34.14
N PRO A 269 23.37 14.23 -35.43
CA PRO A 269 24.38 14.32 -36.50
C PRO A 269 25.40 15.44 -36.24
N GLY A 270 26.65 15.07 -35.97
CA GLY A 270 27.75 16.02 -35.73
C GLY A 270 27.68 16.76 -34.37
N VAL A 271 26.88 16.26 -33.42
CA VAL A 271 26.79 16.80 -32.06
C VAL A 271 27.15 15.72 -31.05
N LEU A 272 28.25 15.93 -30.34
CA LEU A 272 28.73 15.06 -29.27
C LEU A 272 28.46 15.72 -27.92
N ALA A 273 28.06 14.93 -26.92
CA ALA A 273 27.87 15.42 -25.57
C ALA A 273 28.46 14.45 -24.54
N SER A 274 29.05 15.00 -23.48
CA SER A 274 29.52 14.32 -22.26
C SER A 274 28.80 14.86 -21.06
#